data_AF-A0A836T3Z1-F1
#
_entry.id   AF-A0A836T3Z1-F1
#
_cell.length_a   1.000
_cell.length_b   1.000
_cell.length_c   1.000
_cell.angle_alpha   90.00
_cell.angle_beta   90.00
_cell.angle_gamma   90.00
#
_symmetry.space_group_name_H-M   'P 1'
#
loop_
_entity.id
_entity.type
_entity.pdbx_description
1 polymer ?
#
loop_
_entity_poly.entity_id
_entity_poly.type
_entity_poly.pdbx_seq_one_letter_code
_entity_poly.pdbx_strand_id
1 'polypeptide(L)'
;RRFIKIAEENPELIDYFLRVFLSNREVFSEGCEGFLCVQEVATEIMLFLEEGVRKGDLRNQDLFTAFVTVMGPLGGLVFLKGENMLMKTLIEYADELAENIWRALKAD
;
A
#
# COMPACT_ATOMS: atom_id res chain seq x y z
N ARG A 1 -2.02 -8.40 6.01
CA ARG A 1 -1.23 -9.67 5.96
C ARG A 1 -0.99 -10.21 4.54
N ARG A 2 -1.99 -10.42 3.67
CA ARG A 2 -1.79 -11.00 2.31
C ARG A 2 -0.81 -10.18 1.44
N PHE A 3 -1.00 -8.85 1.38
CA PHE A 3 -0.06 -7.94 0.71
C PHE A 3 1.38 -8.12 1.22
N ILE A 4 1.55 -8.18 2.54
CA ILE A 4 2.86 -8.31 3.18
C ILE A 4 3.54 -9.65 2.83
N LYS A 5 2.79 -10.75 2.78
CA LYS A 5 3.31 -12.05 2.33
C LYS A 5 3.76 -12.02 0.87
N ILE A 6 2.96 -11.40 0.00
CA ILE A 6 3.30 -11.27 -1.42
C ILE A 6 4.60 -10.46 -1.59
N ALA A 7 4.74 -9.35 -0.86
CA ALA A 7 5.96 -8.55 -0.83
C ALA A 7 7.15 -9.31 -0.21
N GLU A 8 6.89 -10.28 0.66
CA GLU A 8 7.91 -11.15 1.22
C GLU A 8 8.42 -12.17 0.21
N GLU A 9 7.49 -12.85 -0.46
CA GLU A 9 7.72 -13.92 -1.43
C GLU A 9 8.24 -13.40 -2.78
N ASN A 10 7.86 -12.18 -3.17
CA ASN A 10 8.15 -11.59 -4.49
C ASN A 10 8.77 -10.20 -4.32
N PRO A 11 10.06 -10.09 -3.94
CA PRO A 11 10.75 -8.81 -3.74
C PRO A 11 10.85 -7.96 -5.04
N GLU A 12 10.67 -8.53 -6.22
CA GLU A 12 10.53 -7.79 -7.47
C GLU A 12 9.24 -6.94 -7.52
N LEU A 13 8.18 -7.36 -6.83
CA LEU A 13 6.95 -6.55 -6.68
C LEU A 13 7.18 -5.35 -5.76
N ILE A 14 8.17 -5.42 -4.86
CA ILE A 14 8.62 -4.29 -4.04
C ILE A 14 9.28 -3.23 -4.91
N ASP A 15 10.24 -3.63 -5.75
CA ASP A 15 10.91 -2.70 -6.68
C ASP A 15 9.89 -2.08 -7.65
N TYR A 16 8.95 -2.90 -8.13
CA TYR A 16 7.83 -2.44 -8.95
C TYR A 16 6.94 -1.41 -8.22
N PHE A 17 6.55 -1.71 -6.98
CA PHE A 17 5.77 -0.82 -6.14
C PHE A 17 6.49 0.51 -5.91
N LEU A 18 7.79 0.48 -5.55
CA LEU A 18 8.61 1.67 -5.33
C LEU A 18 8.79 2.48 -6.61
N ARG A 19 8.98 1.84 -7.76
CA ARG A 19 9.10 2.54 -9.05
C ARG A 19 7.79 3.22 -9.43
N VAL A 20 6.66 2.57 -9.26
CA VAL A 20 5.34 3.14 -9.59
C VAL A 20 4.94 4.25 -8.61
N PHE A 21 5.17 4.07 -7.30
CA PHE A 21 4.81 5.07 -6.29
C PHE A 21 5.80 6.23 -6.19
N LEU A 22 7.10 6.01 -6.46
CA LEU A 22 8.16 6.99 -6.21
C LEU A 22 8.88 7.48 -7.48
N SER A 23 8.80 6.78 -8.61
CA SER A 23 9.62 7.08 -9.80
C SER A 23 8.81 7.27 -11.07
N ASN A 24 8.60 8.54 -11.43
CA ASN A 24 8.44 9.08 -12.79
C ASN A 24 7.63 8.25 -13.80
N ARG A 25 6.44 8.77 -14.15
CA ARG A 25 5.63 8.34 -15.32
C ARG A 25 6.42 8.21 -16.63
N GLU A 26 7.57 8.88 -16.75
CA GLU A 26 8.43 8.90 -17.93
C GLU A 26 9.15 7.57 -18.21
N VAL A 27 9.39 6.73 -17.20
CA VAL A 27 10.05 5.41 -17.38
C VAL A 27 9.12 4.38 -18.01
N PHE A 28 7.80 4.63 -17.99
CA PHE A 28 6.77 3.74 -18.54
C PHE A 28 6.21 4.21 -19.89
N SER A 29 6.90 5.13 -20.58
CA SER A 29 6.50 5.60 -21.92
C SER A 29 6.50 4.48 -22.99
N GLU A 30 7.21 3.37 -22.76
CA GLU A 30 7.37 2.27 -23.73
C GLU A 30 6.79 0.91 -23.28
N GLY A 31 5.95 0.84 -22.26
CA GLY A 31 5.35 -0.44 -21.83
C GLY A 31 4.18 -0.31 -20.87
N CYS A 32 2.97 -0.44 -21.39
CA CYS A 32 1.69 -0.24 -20.68
C CYS A 32 1.30 -1.39 -19.73
N GLU A 33 2.04 -2.50 -19.73
CA GLU A 33 1.66 -3.72 -19.00
C GLU A 33 1.74 -3.57 -17.48
N GLY A 34 2.69 -2.78 -16.96
CA GLY A 34 2.80 -2.55 -15.53
C GLY A 34 1.63 -1.73 -14.97
N PHE A 35 1.32 -0.60 -15.61
CA PHE A 35 0.37 0.39 -15.09
C PHE A 35 -1.03 -0.21 -14.86
N LEU A 36 -1.42 -1.21 -15.67
CA LEU A 36 -2.69 -1.93 -15.54
C LEU A 36 -2.82 -2.66 -14.19
N CYS A 37 -1.78 -3.36 -13.73
CA CYS A 37 -1.80 -4.05 -12.43
C CYS A 37 -1.92 -3.07 -11.25
N VAL A 38 -1.39 -1.86 -11.39
CA VAL A 38 -1.44 -0.82 -10.35
C VAL A 38 -2.83 -0.22 -10.28
N GLN A 39 -3.46 -0.01 -11.43
CA GLN A 39 -4.80 0.55 -11.50
C GLN A 39 -5.82 -0.35 -10.79
N GLU A 40 -5.71 -1.67 -10.96
CA GLU A 40 -6.58 -2.64 -10.27
C GLU A 40 -6.40 -2.57 -8.75
N VAL A 41 -5.16 -2.62 -8.26
CA VAL A 41 -4.87 -2.54 -6.81
C VAL A 41 -5.33 -1.20 -6.23
N ALA A 42 -5.10 -0.09 -6.95
CA ALA A 42 -5.53 1.22 -6.50
C ALA A 42 -7.07 1.31 -6.40
N THR A 43 -7.77 0.77 -7.40
CA THR A 43 -9.23 0.75 -7.44
C THR A 43 -9.81 -0.08 -6.29
N GLU A 44 -9.27 -1.27 -6.04
CA GLU A 44 -9.71 -2.12 -4.93
C GLU A 44 -9.56 -1.45 -3.57
N ILE A 45 -8.45 -0.72 -3.35
CA ILE A 45 -8.23 0.00 -2.11
C ILE A 45 -9.18 1.19 -1.99
N MET A 46 -9.44 1.92 -3.08
CA MET A 46 -10.42 3.00 -3.09
C MET A 46 -11.82 2.48 -2.76
N LEU A 47 -12.26 1.38 -3.38
CA LEU A 47 -13.55 0.74 -3.07
C LEU A 47 -13.63 0.26 -1.62
N PHE A 48 -12.56 -0.32 -1.08
CA PHE A 48 -12.48 -0.72 0.32
C PHE A 48 -12.69 0.47 1.27
N LEU A 49 -12.05 1.62 0.97
CA LEU A 49 -12.17 2.83 1.78
C LEU A 49 -13.57 3.42 1.71
N GLU A 50 -14.16 3.52 0.51
CA GLU A 50 -15.53 4.00 0.31
C GLU A 50 -16.55 3.13 1.06
N GLU A 51 -16.42 1.81 0.96
CA GLU A 51 -17.31 0.87 1.64
C GLU A 51 -17.15 0.95 3.18
N GLY A 52 -15.93 1.13 3.67
CA GLY A 52 -15.66 1.33 5.09
C GLY A 52 -16.31 2.61 5.64
N VAL A 53 -16.27 3.70 4.87
CA VAL A 53 -17.00 4.94 5.22
C VAL A 53 -18.51 4.71 5.19
N ARG A 54 -19.03 4.02 4.18
CA ARG A 54 -20.46 3.72 4.03
C ARG A 54 -21.02 2.87 5.19
N LYS A 55 -20.22 1.96 5.74
CA LYS A 55 -20.58 1.14 6.91
C LYS A 55 -20.45 1.86 8.24
N GLY A 56 -19.75 3.00 8.28
CA GLY A 56 -19.40 3.69 9.51
C GLY A 56 -18.19 3.09 10.24
N ASP A 57 -17.46 2.17 9.61
CA ASP A 57 -16.23 1.59 10.16
C ASP A 57 -15.07 2.59 10.07
N LEU A 58 -15.03 3.37 8.98
CA LEU A 58 -14.00 4.39 8.71
C LEU A 58 -14.59 5.80 8.78
N ARG A 59 -13.77 6.76 9.21
CA ARG A 59 -14.17 8.18 9.24
C ARG A 59 -14.37 8.72 7.83
N ASN A 60 -15.41 9.52 7.63
CA ASN A 60 -15.66 10.21 6.38
C ASN A 60 -14.61 11.32 6.17
N GLN A 61 -13.65 11.06 5.28
CA GLN A 61 -12.49 11.91 5.02
C GLN A 61 -12.18 11.90 3.52
N ASP A 62 -11.25 12.76 3.08
CA ASP A 62 -10.83 12.77 1.68
C ASP A 62 -10.25 11.40 1.25
N LEU A 63 -10.78 10.85 0.15
CA LEU A 63 -10.46 9.51 -0.32
C LEU A 63 -8.97 9.35 -0.67
N PHE A 64 -8.36 10.38 -1.26
CA PHE A 64 -6.93 10.32 -1.61
C PHE A 64 -6.05 10.37 -0.35
N THR A 65 -6.42 11.17 0.65
CA THR A 65 -5.71 11.17 1.94
C THR A 65 -5.83 9.84 2.67
N ALA A 66 -7.00 9.19 2.63
CA ALA A 66 -7.20 7.85 3.18
C ALA A 66 -6.39 6.80 2.41
N PHE A 67 -6.36 6.89 1.09
CA PHE A 67 -5.57 6.03 0.22
C PHE A 67 -4.08 6.10 0.55
N VAL A 68 -3.49 7.30 0.61
CA VAL A 68 -2.07 7.45 0.97
C VAL A 68 -1.77 7.04 2.41
N THR A 69 -2.75 7.10 3.31
CA THR A 69 -2.61 6.58 4.69
C THR A 69 -2.50 5.05 4.71
N VAL A 70 -3.13 4.34 3.79
CA VAL A 70 -2.93 2.88 3.60
C VAL A 70 -1.60 2.61 2.89
N MET A 71 -1.38 3.29 1.77
CA MET A 71 -0.29 2.97 0.86
C MET A 71 1.09 3.42 1.34
N GLY A 72 1.15 4.56 2.05
CA GLY A 72 2.39 5.12 2.57
C GLY A 72 3.11 4.16 3.53
N PRO A 73 2.46 3.67 4.60
CA PRO A 73 3.07 2.72 5.53
C PRO A 73 3.44 1.37 4.88
N LEU A 74 2.59 0.86 3.99
CA LEU A 74 2.89 -0.37 3.22
C LEU A 74 4.14 -0.20 2.36
N GLY A 75 4.22 0.91 1.62
CA GLY A 75 5.36 1.26 0.79
C GLY A 75 6.62 1.52 1.57
N GLY A 76 6.51 2.24 2.70
CA GLY A 76 7.63 2.55 3.57
C GLY A 76 8.26 1.31 4.18
N LEU A 77 7.46 0.34 4.63
CA LEU A 77 8.00 -0.90 5.18
C LEU A 77 8.70 -1.74 4.10
N VAL A 78 8.11 -1.78 2.91
CA VAL A 78 8.66 -2.42 1.72
C VAL A 78 9.98 -1.78 1.28
N PHE A 79 10.04 -0.44 1.25
CA PHE A 79 11.26 0.33 0.99
C PHE A 79 12.37 -0.03 1.97
N LEU A 80 12.09 0.02 3.28
CA LEU A 80 13.07 -0.28 4.31
C LEU A 80 13.61 -1.72 4.24
N LYS A 81 12.81 -2.68 3.76
CA LYS A 81 13.30 -4.03 3.45
C LYS A 81 14.32 -4.00 2.32
N GLY A 82 14.02 -3.30 1.22
CA GLY A 82 14.91 -3.16 0.07
C GLY A 82 16.27 -2.57 0.45
N GLU A 83 16.27 -1.59 1.36
CA GLU A 83 17.48 -0.98 1.92
C GLU A 83 18.16 -1.83 3.02
N ASN A 84 17.65 -3.03 3.29
CA ASN A 84 18.14 -3.93 4.34
C ASN A 84 18.22 -3.25 5.74
N MET A 85 17.25 -2.38 6.04
CA MET A 85 17.20 -1.60 7.28
C MET A 85 16.27 -2.17 8.35
N LEU A 86 15.52 -3.24 8.03
CA LEU A 86 14.57 -3.85 8.96
C LEU A 86 15.27 -4.79 9.95
N MET A 87 14.85 -4.73 11.22
CA MET A 87 15.33 -5.63 12.27
C MET A 87 14.55 -6.95 12.34
N LYS A 88 13.35 -6.99 11.75
CA LYS A 88 12.47 -8.15 11.68
C LYS A 88 12.07 -8.42 10.24
N THR A 89 11.51 -9.60 9.98
CA THR A 89 10.87 -9.91 8.70
C THR A 89 9.63 -9.04 8.47
N LEU A 90 9.18 -8.91 7.23
CA LEU A 90 8.01 -8.08 6.92
C LEU A 90 6.75 -8.57 7.63
N ILE A 91 6.55 -9.89 7.69
CA ILE A 91 5.35 -10.47 8.30
C ILE A 91 5.26 -10.19 9.80
N GLU A 92 6.40 -10.06 10.48
CA GLU A 92 6.46 -9.73 11.91
C GLU A 92 6.00 -8.30 12.21
N TYR A 93 6.05 -7.38 11.23
CA TYR A 93 5.50 -6.03 11.37
C TYR A 93 4.02 -5.94 10.97
N ALA A 94 3.44 -6.99 10.37
CA ALA A 94 2.16 -6.89 9.69
C ALA A 94 0.98 -6.50 10.59
N ASP A 95 0.97 -6.98 11.85
CA ASP A 95 -0.13 -6.71 12.78
C ASP A 95 -0.06 -5.29 13.33
N GLU A 96 1.13 -4.84 13.73
CA GLU A 96 1.36 -3.48 14.23
C GLU A 96 1.11 -2.44 13.12
N LEU A 97 1.56 -2.72 11.89
CA LEU A 97 1.29 -1.88 10.74
C LEU A 97 -0.22 -1.77 10.44
N ALA A 98 -0.93 -2.89 10.48
CA ALA A 98 -2.38 -2.91 10.25
C ALA A 98 -3.12 -2.13 11.34
N GLU A 99 -2.73 -2.27 12.60
CA GLU A 99 -3.30 -1.50 13.72
C GLU A 99 -3.05 0.01 13.57
N ASN A 100 -1.85 0.40 13.15
CA ASN A 100 -1.52 1.81 12.91
C ASN A 100 -2.38 2.42 11.78
N ILE A 101 -2.52 1.69 10.67
CA ILE A 101 -3.39 2.10 9.55
C ILE A 101 -4.85 2.18 10.02
N TRP A 102 -5.33 1.16 10.73
CA TRP A 102 -6.70 1.12 11.26
C TRP A 102 -6.99 2.29 12.18
N ARG A 103 -6.13 2.56 13.16
CA ARG A 103 -6.29 3.70 14.09
C ARG A 103 -6.30 5.05 13.38
N ALA A 104 -5.56 5.20 12.29
CA ALA A 104 -5.54 6.42 11.51
C ALA A 104 -6.84 6.64 10.69
N LEU A 105 -7.58 5.56 10.38
CA LEU A 105 -8.73 5.58 9.48
C LEU A 105 -10.08 5.31 10.15
N LYS A 106 -10.10 4.64 11.31
CA LYS A 106 -11.34 4.24 11.98
C LYS A 106 -12.23 5.45 12.30
N ALA A 107 -13.53 5.22 12.33
CA ALA A 107 -14.47 6.16 12.94
C ALA A 107 -14.22 6.26 14.46
N ASP A 108 -14.65 7.38 15.05
CA ASP A 108 -14.54 7.62 16.50
C ASP A 108 -15.45 6.67 17.30
#